data_AF-A0A1P8B2N4-F1
#
_entry.id   AF-A0A1P8B2N4-F1
#
_cell.length_a   1.000
_cell.length_b   1.000
_cell.length_c   1.000
_cell.angle_alpha   90.00
_cell.angle_beta   90.00
_cell.angle_gamma   90.00
#
_symmetry.space_group_name_H-M   'P 1'
#
loop_
_entity.id
_entity.type
_entity.pdbx_description
1 polymer ?
#
loop_
_entity_poly.entity_id
_entity_poly.type
_entity_poly.pdbx_seq_one_letter_code
_entity_poly.pdbx_strand_id
1 'polypeptide(L)'
;MTVVSCLETTEISLAGVFNGMAGVRICLSSNQTLLHDSNVTHHISCLTSQGEAIPKWPWLVYLVGAMGCLICSSVSHLLACHSKRFNVFFWRLDYAGISLMIVASFFAPIYYAFSCHPNFRLLYLSSISILGLLAIITLLSPALSTPRFRPFRANLFLAMGSSAVIPATHVLCLYWDHPNVFIALGYEIATALSYFVGATFYVSRVPERWKPGAFDMAGHSHQIFHVFVVMGALAHCVTTLLIIDFSRASPSCGF
;
A
#
# COMPACT_ATOMS: atom_id res chain seq x y z
N MET A 1 28.64 -36.44 29.66
CA MET A 1 27.89 -35.27 30.14
C MET A 1 28.39 -34.08 29.35
N THR A 2 27.75 -33.83 28.22
CA THR A 2 28.21 -32.88 27.18
C THR A 2 27.06 -31.94 26.88
N VAL A 3 27.36 -30.65 26.99
CA VAL A 3 26.46 -29.51 26.79
C VAL A 3 26.20 -29.33 25.30
N VAL A 4 24.94 -29.14 24.91
CA VAL A 4 24.55 -28.62 23.58
C VAL A 4 23.54 -27.48 23.80
N SER A 5 23.83 -26.34 23.18
CA SER A 5 23.09 -25.09 23.14
C SER A 5 22.42 -24.90 21.76
N CYS A 6 21.65 -23.82 21.61
CA CYS A 6 20.85 -23.32 20.46
C CYS A 6 19.43 -23.92 20.36
N LEU A 7 18.31 -23.19 20.56
CA LEU A 7 17.89 -21.84 20.15
C LEU A 7 17.63 -21.77 18.63
N GLU A 8 16.40 -22.13 18.21
CA GLU A 8 15.70 -21.64 17.00
C GLU A 8 14.34 -22.35 16.85
N THR A 9 13.25 -21.69 17.22
CA THR A 9 11.88 -22.07 16.84
C THR A 9 11.03 -20.82 16.60
N THR A 10 11.37 -20.05 15.56
CA THR A 10 10.51 -18.95 15.03
C THR A 10 10.78 -18.69 13.54
N GLU A 11 10.85 -19.74 12.71
CA GLU A 11 11.08 -19.61 11.25
C GLU A 11 10.03 -20.37 10.41
N ILE A 12 8.79 -20.52 10.90
CA ILE A 12 7.76 -21.34 10.20
C ILE A 12 6.63 -20.50 9.56
N SER A 13 6.59 -19.18 9.72
CA SER A 13 5.55 -18.35 9.06
C SER A 13 6.03 -17.56 7.83
N LEU A 14 7.34 -17.49 7.54
CA LEU A 14 7.88 -16.74 6.41
C LEU A 14 8.18 -17.62 5.17
N ALA A 15 8.43 -18.92 5.36
CA ALA A 15 8.75 -19.86 4.28
C ALA A 15 7.55 -20.16 3.35
N GLY A 16 6.32 -20.01 3.83
CA GLY A 16 5.10 -20.17 3.01
C GLY A 16 4.93 -19.06 1.97
N VAL A 17 5.45 -17.85 2.23
CA VAL A 17 5.39 -16.71 1.31
C VAL A 17 6.43 -16.85 0.19
N PHE A 18 7.59 -17.45 0.48
CA PHE A 18 8.66 -17.65 -0.51
C PHE A 18 8.47 -18.88 -1.40
N ASN A 19 7.72 -19.90 -0.97
CA ASN A 19 7.49 -21.09 -1.80
C ASN A 19 6.59 -20.83 -3.03
N GLY A 20 5.90 -19.70 -3.10
CA GLY A 20 5.20 -19.24 -4.31
C GLY A 20 6.13 -18.71 -5.42
N MET A 21 7.41 -18.45 -5.12
CA MET A 21 8.39 -17.89 -6.07
C MET A 21 9.28 -18.94 -6.75
N ALA A 22 9.19 -20.21 -6.39
CA ALA A 22 10.05 -21.29 -6.92
C ALA A 22 9.52 -21.93 -8.23
N GLY A 23 8.49 -21.37 -8.86
CA GLY A 23 7.89 -21.90 -10.09
C GLY A 23 8.47 -21.37 -11.41
N VAL A 24 9.47 -20.48 -11.38
CA VAL A 24 10.07 -19.93 -12.61
C VAL A 24 11.19 -20.86 -13.09
N ARG A 25 10.83 -21.89 -13.85
CA ARG A 25 11.80 -22.61 -14.69
C ARG A 25 12.21 -21.71 -15.85
N ILE A 26 13.40 -21.14 -15.78
CA ILE A 26 14.09 -20.55 -16.93
C ILE A 26 14.59 -21.71 -17.79
N CYS A 27 13.88 -22.05 -18.86
CA CYS A 27 14.40 -22.95 -19.89
C CYS A 27 15.45 -22.21 -20.71
N LEU A 28 16.73 -22.36 -20.35
CA LEU A 28 17.86 -22.09 -21.24
C LEU A 28 17.92 -23.22 -22.28
N SER A 29 17.27 -23.04 -23.42
CA SER A 29 17.43 -23.95 -24.56
C SER A 29 18.70 -23.57 -25.32
N SER A 30 19.80 -24.26 -25.02
CA SER A 30 20.97 -24.33 -25.87
C SER A 30 20.78 -25.53 -26.82
N ASN A 31 20.51 -25.27 -28.09
CA ASN A 31 20.99 -26.09 -29.20
C ASN A 31 20.70 -25.39 -30.54
N GLN A 32 21.74 -24.76 -31.08
CA GLN A 32 21.86 -24.53 -32.52
C GLN A 32 22.02 -25.88 -33.20
N THR A 33 20.99 -26.33 -33.90
CA THR A 33 21.03 -27.11 -35.16
C THR A 33 19.68 -27.80 -35.36
N LEU A 34 18.78 -27.21 -36.14
CA LEU A 34 17.91 -27.88 -37.12
C LEU A 34 16.87 -26.90 -37.69
N LEU A 35 17.05 -26.67 -38.99
CA LEU A 35 16.06 -26.32 -40.01
C LEU A 35 15.43 -24.92 -40.01
N HIS A 36 15.93 -24.21 -41.02
CA HIS A 36 15.41 -23.05 -41.74
C HIS A 36 13.91 -23.21 -42.08
N ASP A 37 13.01 -22.80 -41.18
CA ASP A 37 11.57 -22.68 -41.48
C ASP A 37 11.05 -21.27 -41.15
N SER A 38 10.81 -20.48 -42.20
CA SER A 38 10.35 -19.09 -42.14
C SER A 38 8.95 -18.92 -41.50
N ASN A 39 8.19 -20.02 -41.37
CA ASN A 39 6.89 -20.05 -40.69
C ASN A 39 7.03 -20.11 -39.17
N VAL A 40 8.10 -20.73 -38.65
CA VAL A 40 8.31 -20.88 -37.19
C VAL A 40 8.76 -19.56 -36.59
N THR A 41 9.58 -18.79 -37.31
CA THR A 41 9.97 -17.43 -36.88
C THR A 41 8.79 -16.47 -36.83
N HIS A 42 7.81 -16.57 -37.74
CA HIS A 42 6.58 -15.78 -37.67
C HIS A 42 5.68 -16.19 -36.50
N HIS A 43 5.57 -17.49 -36.20
CA HIS A 43 4.81 -17.97 -35.04
C HIS A 43 5.47 -17.61 -33.70
N ILE A 44 6.80 -17.70 -33.60
CA ILE A 44 7.54 -17.30 -32.39
C ILE A 44 7.47 -15.78 -32.17
N SER A 45 7.56 -14.99 -33.24
CA SER A 45 7.41 -13.52 -33.17
C SER A 45 5.99 -13.09 -32.78
N CYS A 46 4.98 -13.90 -33.10
CA CYS A 46 3.61 -13.68 -32.65
C CYS A 46 3.44 -14.08 -31.17
N LEU A 47 4.03 -15.20 -30.75
CA LEU A 47 4.00 -15.68 -29.35
C LEU A 47 4.77 -14.77 -28.38
N THR A 48 5.83 -14.09 -28.83
CA THR A 48 6.55 -13.08 -28.03
C THR A 48 5.92 -11.69 -28.07
N SER A 49 4.96 -11.45 -28.95
CA SER A 49 4.22 -10.17 -29.07
C SER A 49 2.90 -10.14 -28.29
N GLN A 50 2.39 -11.29 -27.81
CA GLN A 50 1.07 -11.43 -27.17
C GLN A 50 1.08 -11.36 -25.63
N GLY A 51 2.10 -10.74 -25.03
CA GLY A 51 2.16 -10.50 -23.59
C GLY A 51 2.54 -9.06 -23.33
N GLU A 52 1.61 -8.13 -23.52
CA GLU A 52 1.83 -6.72 -23.18
C GLU A 52 2.24 -6.65 -21.69
N ALA A 53 3.50 -6.27 -21.46
CA ALA A 53 4.08 -6.31 -20.12
C ALA A 53 3.34 -5.31 -19.22
N ILE A 54 2.58 -5.82 -18.24
CA ILE A 54 1.81 -4.96 -17.34
C ILE A 54 2.74 -3.93 -16.67
N PRO A 55 2.42 -2.62 -16.78
CA PRO A 55 3.24 -1.58 -16.20
C PRO A 55 3.35 -1.74 -14.68
N LYS A 56 4.58 -1.81 -14.15
CA LYS A 56 4.85 -2.01 -12.72
C LYS A 56 4.94 -0.71 -11.92
N TRP A 57 5.01 0.42 -12.60
CA TRP A 57 5.17 1.73 -11.96
C TRP A 57 4.07 2.08 -10.94
N PRO A 58 2.76 1.72 -11.11
CA PRO A 58 1.74 2.06 -10.12
C PRO A 58 2.00 1.38 -8.77
N TRP A 59 2.47 0.13 -8.81
CA TRP A 59 2.85 -0.61 -7.61
C TRP A 59 4.12 -0.05 -6.97
N LEU A 60 5.09 0.40 -7.77
CA LEU A 60 6.27 1.09 -7.25
C LEU A 60 5.92 2.42 -6.57
N VAL A 61 4.95 3.17 -7.09
CA VAL A 61 4.45 4.40 -6.44
C VAL A 61 3.90 4.08 -5.05
N TYR A 62 3.10 3.02 -4.93
CA TYR A 62 2.61 2.55 -3.64
C TYR A 62 3.76 2.22 -2.67
N LEU A 63 4.73 1.40 -3.11
CA LEU A 63 5.86 1.02 -2.25
C LEU A 63 6.70 2.22 -1.80
N VAL A 64 7.02 3.13 -2.72
CA VAL A 64 7.80 4.34 -2.40
C VAL A 64 7.02 5.24 -1.44
N GLY A 65 5.71 5.40 -1.64
CA GLY A 65 4.86 6.16 -0.71
C GLY A 65 4.81 5.51 0.67
N ALA A 66 4.70 4.18 0.72
CA ALA A 66 4.66 3.43 1.97
C ALA A 66 5.97 3.52 2.75
N MET A 67 7.09 3.23 2.09
CA MET A 67 8.42 3.37 2.68
C MET A 67 8.70 4.82 3.08
N GLY A 68 8.31 5.79 2.24
CA GLY A 68 8.43 7.21 2.53
C GLY A 68 7.69 7.61 3.81
N CYS A 69 6.46 7.15 3.99
CA CYS A 69 5.70 7.37 5.22
C CYS A 69 6.41 6.80 6.46
N LEU A 70 6.89 5.56 6.39
CA LEU A 70 7.57 4.90 7.51
C LEU A 70 8.91 5.58 7.85
N ILE A 71 9.65 6.03 6.84
CA ILE A 71 10.89 6.81 7.02
C ILE A 71 10.57 8.16 7.66
N CYS A 72 9.60 8.91 7.13
CA CYS A 72 9.17 10.18 7.69
C CYS A 72 8.78 10.01 9.17
N SER A 73 8.07 8.94 9.50
CA SER A 73 7.68 8.66 10.89
C SER A 73 8.87 8.34 11.78
N SER A 74 9.74 7.43 11.33
CA SER A 74 10.93 7.00 12.09
C SER A 74 11.88 8.17 12.37
N VAL A 75 12.17 8.97 11.34
CA VAL A 75 13.02 10.16 11.46
C VAL A 75 12.38 11.20 12.39
N SER A 76 11.06 11.38 12.30
CA SER A 76 10.36 12.34 13.14
C SER A 76 10.40 11.95 14.62
N HIS A 77 10.15 10.68 14.93
CA HIS A 77 10.25 10.16 16.30
C HIS A 77 11.68 10.22 16.86
N LEU A 78 12.69 10.00 16.01
CA LEU A 78 14.09 10.06 16.43
C LEU A 78 14.56 11.49 16.72
N LEU A 79 14.17 12.46 15.88
CA LEU A 79 14.74 13.81 15.89
C LEU A 79 13.84 14.89 16.51
N ALA A 80 12.59 14.59 16.84
CA ALA A 80 11.65 15.56 17.42
C ALA A 80 12.06 16.07 18.82
N CYS A 81 12.98 15.42 19.53
CA CYS A 81 13.47 15.86 20.84
C CYS A 81 14.54 16.96 20.76
N HIS A 82 15.13 17.20 19.58
CA HIS A 82 16.31 18.06 19.43
C HIS A 82 16.06 19.54 19.79
N SER A 83 14.95 20.13 19.32
CA SER A 83 14.56 21.49 19.68
C SER A 83 13.10 21.76 19.40
N LYS A 84 12.52 22.83 19.96
CA LYS A 84 11.13 23.21 19.70
C LYS A 84 10.83 23.42 18.21
N ARG A 85 11.78 23.97 17.44
CA ARG A 85 11.62 24.16 15.99
C ARG A 85 11.60 22.82 15.24
N PHE A 86 12.55 21.94 15.56
CA PHE A 86 12.62 20.61 14.97
C PHE A 86 11.42 19.74 15.35
N ASN A 87 10.96 19.81 16.61
CA ASN A 87 9.76 19.13 17.08
C ASN A 87 8.55 19.47 16.19
N VAL A 88 8.25 20.76 16.00
CA VAL A 88 7.11 21.20 15.18
C VAL A 88 7.27 20.78 13.72
N PHE A 89 8.48 20.85 13.16
CA PHE A 89 8.74 20.45 11.78
C PHE A 89 8.54 18.93 11.58
N PHE A 90 9.12 18.11 12.44
CA PHE A 90 9.06 16.66 12.32
C PHE A 90 7.65 16.11 12.55
N TRP A 91 6.88 16.63 13.51
CA TRP A 91 5.48 16.22 13.62
C TRP A 91 4.63 16.57 12.39
N ARG A 92 4.95 17.66 11.68
CA ARG A 92 4.31 17.98 10.40
C ARG A 92 4.75 17.05 9.28
N LEU A 93 6.03 16.67 9.27
CA LEU A 93 6.59 15.72 8.31
C LEU A 93 5.96 14.32 8.47
N ASP A 94 5.78 13.86 9.71
CA ASP A 94 5.10 12.59 10.02
C ASP A 94 3.66 12.58 9.46
N TYR A 95 2.88 13.64 9.73
CA TYR A 95 1.54 13.77 9.15
C TYR A 95 1.54 13.91 7.62
N ALA A 96 2.54 14.56 7.02
CA ALA A 96 2.67 14.61 5.57
C ALA A 96 2.99 13.23 4.98
N GLY A 97 3.75 12.40 5.70
CA GLY A 97 4.01 10.99 5.36
C GLY A 97 2.72 10.17 5.27
N ILE A 98 1.80 10.34 6.23
CA ILE A 98 0.48 9.69 6.19
C ILE A 98 -0.29 10.11 4.93
N SER A 99 -0.32 11.41 4.62
CA SER A 99 -0.96 11.90 3.39
C SER A 99 -0.36 11.29 2.12
N LEU A 100 0.98 11.18 2.07
CA LEU A 100 1.69 10.57 0.95
C LEU A 100 1.34 9.08 0.80
N MET A 101 1.30 8.32 1.90
CA MET A 101 0.87 6.92 1.90
C MET A 101 -0.55 6.76 1.33
N ILE A 102 -1.50 7.57 1.79
CA ILE A 102 -2.90 7.51 1.33
C ILE A 102 -2.98 7.78 -0.17
N VAL A 103 -2.27 8.79 -0.68
CA VAL A 103 -2.28 9.07 -2.12
C VAL A 103 -1.68 7.91 -2.90
N ALA A 104 -0.51 7.44 -2.48
CA ALA A 104 0.22 6.40 -3.17
C ALA A 104 -0.53 5.05 -3.20
N SER A 105 -1.29 4.72 -2.15
CA SER A 105 -2.08 3.49 -2.09
C SER A 105 -3.20 3.45 -3.13
N PHE A 106 -3.67 4.59 -3.61
CA PHE A 106 -4.72 4.63 -4.64
C PHE A 106 -4.19 4.29 -6.04
N PHE A 107 -2.90 4.46 -6.30
CA PHE A 107 -2.35 4.34 -7.66
C PHE A 107 -2.47 2.93 -8.23
N ALA A 108 -1.99 1.91 -7.51
CA ALA A 108 -2.01 0.54 -8.02
C ALA A 108 -3.44 -0.01 -8.19
N PRO A 109 -4.32 -0.02 -7.17
CA PRO A 109 -5.67 -0.59 -7.30
C PRO A 109 -6.47 0.08 -8.41
N ILE A 110 -6.44 1.41 -8.50
CA ILE A 110 -7.23 2.16 -9.49
C ILE A 110 -6.66 1.98 -10.89
N TYR A 111 -5.33 1.97 -11.05
CA TYR A 111 -4.73 1.83 -12.36
C TYR A 111 -5.06 0.48 -13.00
N TYR A 112 -5.00 -0.60 -12.21
CA TYR A 112 -5.25 -1.96 -12.68
C TYR A 112 -6.74 -2.30 -12.76
N ALA A 113 -7.54 -1.90 -11.76
CA ALA A 113 -8.98 -2.20 -11.77
C ALA A 113 -9.77 -1.41 -12.83
N PHE A 114 -9.32 -0.21 -13.21
CA PHE A 114 -9.93 0.60 -14.27
C PHE A 114 -9.06 0.64 -15.54
N SER A 115 -8.33 -0.45 -15.83
CA SER A 115 -7.53 -0.57 -17.05
C SER A 115 -8.36 -0.35 -18.32
N CYS A 116 -9.58 -0.91 -18.36
CA CYS A 116 -10.53 -0.77 -19.45
C CYS A 116 -11.33 0.55 -19.45
N HIS A 117 -11.22 1.34 -18.39
CA HIS A 117 -12.01 2.57 -18.20
C HIS A 117 -11.11 3.78 -17.92
N PRO A 118 -10.41 4.31 -18.94
CA PRO A 118 -9.39 5.35 -18.76
C PRO A 118 -9.95 6.65 -18.16
N ASN A 119 -11.21 6.98 -18.46
CA ASN A 119 -11.86 8.18 -17.92
C ASN A 119 -12.04 8.11 -16.40
N PHE A 120 -12.54 6.99 -15.88
CA PHE A 120 -12.72 6.79 -14.44
C PHE A 120 -11.37 6.69 -13.72
N ARG A 121 -10.40 5.99 -14.32
CA ARG A 121 -9.02 5.94 -13.82
C ARG A 121 -8.43 7.34 -13.65
N LEU A 122 -8.53 8.20 -14.67
CA LEU A 122 -8.02 9.57 -14.61
C LEU A 122 -8.76 10.39 -13.56
N LEU A 123 -10.09 10.28 -13.49
CA LEU A 123 -10.92 11.00 -12.52
C LEU A 123 -10.51 10.68 -11.08
N TYR A 124 -10.39 9.40 -10.73
CA TYR A 124 -10.05 9.04 -9.35
C TYR A 124 -8.61 9.36 -8.99
N LEU A 125 -7.64 9.09 -9.87
CA LEU A 125 -6.23 9.38 -9.61
C LEU A 125 -5.95 10.89 -9.53
N SER A 126 -6.58 11.70 -10.38
CA SER A 126 -6.47 13.16 -10.30
C SER A 126 -7.11 13.69 -9.02
N SER A 127 -8.29 13.20 -8.66
CA SER A 127 -9.01 13.62 -7.45
C SER A 127 -8.19 13.36 -6.19
N ILE A 128 -7.67 12.15 -5.99
CA ILE A 128 -6.87 11.84 -4.80
C ILE A 128 -5.54 12.60 -4.78
N SER A 129 -4.92 12.82 -5.94
CA SER A 129 -3.68 13.59 -6.05
C SER A 129 -3.89 15.06 -5.67
N ILE A 130 -5.00 15.68 -6.09
CA ILE A 130 -5.35 17.05 -5.71
C ILE A 130 -5.61 17.14 -4.20
N LEU A 131 -6.42 16.24 -3.65
CA LEU A 131 -6.71 16.22 -2.21
C LEU A 131 -5.44 16.02 -1.37
N GLY A 132 -4.57 15.10 -1.79
CA GLY A 132 -3.29 14.83 -1.14
C GLY A 132 -2.31 16.00 -1.22
N LEU A 133 -2.23 16.66 -2.38
CA LEU A 133 -1.40 17.85 -2.54
C LEU A 133 -1.87 18.97 -1.61
N LEU A 134 -3.18 19.22 -1.55
CA LEU A 134 -3.75 20.18 -0.61
C LEU A 134 -3.42 19.79 0.83
N ALA A 135 -3.48 18.50 1.18
CA ALA A 135 -3.17 18.03 2.52
C ALA A 135 -1.71 18.31 2.89
N ILE A 136 -0.77 17.94 2.02
CA ILE A 136 0.66 18.18 2.22
C ILE A 136 0.96 19.68 2.34
N ILE A 137 0.39 20.52 1.46
CA ILE A 137 0.57 21.98 1.52
C ILE A 137 0.07 22.53 2.86
N THR A 138 -1.10 22.08 3.33
CA THR A 138 -1.67 22.59 4.59
C THR A 138 -0.89 22.16 5.83
N LEU A 139 -0.25 20.99 5.78
CA LEU A 139 0.56 20.43 6.85
C LEU A 139 1.95 21.06 6.92
N LEU A 140 2.58 21.32 5.77
CA LEU A 140 3.94 21.85 5.72
C LEU A 140 3.97 23.39 5.74
N SER A 141 2.90 24.06 5.31
CA SER A 141 2.81 25.53 5.36
C SER A 141 2.61 26.03 6.80
N PRO A 142 3.51 26.88 7.33
CA PRO A 142 3.36 27.46 8.68
C PRO A 142 2.07 28.26 8.87
N ALA A 143 1.60 28.96 7.83
CA ALA A 143 0.39 29.77 7.89
C ALA A 143 -0.88 28.90 8.04
N LEU A 144 -0.92 27.76 7.34
CA LEU A 144 -2.07 26.84 7.31
C LEU A 144 -2.02 25.79 8.43
N SER A 145 -0.91 25.71 9.17
CA SER A 145 -0.73 24.83 10.32
C SER A 145 -1.33 25.38 11.62
N THR A 146 -1.85 26.62 11.62
CA THR A 146 -2.42 27.25 12.82
C THR A 146 -3.67 26.49 13.33
N PRO A 147 -4.03 26.64 14.63
CA PRO A 147 -5.20 25.95 15.20
C PRO A 147 -6.52 26.27 14.49
N ARG A 148 -6.63 27.46 13.88
CA ARG A 148 -7.80 27.89 13.10
C ARG A 148 -8.14 26.94 11.93
N PHE A 149 -7.13 26.33 11.31
CA PHE A 149 -7.30 25.41 10.18
C PHE A 149 -7.37 23.93 10.60
N ARG A 150 -7.40 23.63 11.90
CA ARG A 150 -7.53 22.26 12.40
C ARG A 150 -8.76 21.51 11.84
N PRO A 151 -9.98 22.08 11.80
CA PRO A 151 -11.14 21.38 11.23
C PRO A 151 -10.99 21.16 9.71
N PHE A 152 -10.39 22.12 9.01
CA PHE A 152 -10.11 21.99 7.57
C PHE A 152 -9.18 20.81 7.29
N ARG A 153 -8.07 20.68 8.03
CA ARG A 153 -7.15 19.54 7.89
C ARG A 153 -7.83 18.21 8.24
N ALA A 154 -8.61 18.17 9.31
CA ALA A 154 -9.33 16.96 9.71
C ALA A 154 -10.33 16.50 8.63
N ASN A 155 -11.11 17.44 8.08
CA ASN A 155 -12.05 17.15 7.00
C ASN A 155 -11.34 16.69 5.72
N LEU A 156 -10.14 17.23 5.44
CA LEU A 156 -9.36 16.83 4.28
C LEU A 156 -8.84 15.39 4.40
N PHE A 157 -8.29 15.01 5.56
CA PHE A 157 -7.92 13.61 5.83
C PHE A 157 -9.12 12.67 5.79
N LEU A 158 -10.25 13.09 6.37
CA LEU A 158 -11.49 12.32 6.34
C LEU A 158 -11.95 12.10 4.89
N ALA A 159 -11.97 13.16 4.07
CA ALA A 159 -12.36 13.10 2.67
C ALA A 159 -11.42 12.19 1.86
N MET A 160 -10.11 12.29 2.07
CA MET A 160 -9.12 11.41 1.44
C MET A 160 -9.39 9.95 1.78
N GLY A 161 -9.53 9.62 3.07
CA GLY A 161 -9.77 8.24 3.52
C GLY A 161 -11.13 7.69 3.05
N SER A 162 -12.21 8.47 3.19
CA SER A 162 -13.55 8.04 2.78
C SER A 162 -13.72 7.94 1.26
N SER A 163 -12.90 8.66 0.48
CA SER A 163 -12.97 8.64 -0.98
C SER A 163 -12.71 7.25 -1.57
N ALA A 164 -12.02 6.35 -0.86
CA ALA A 164 -11.74 4.97 -1.28
C ALA A 164 -13.01 4.13 -1.49
N VAL A 165 -14.10 4.44 -0.78
CA VAL A 165 -15.37 3.71 -0.86
C VAL A 165 -15.98 3.81 -2.26
N ILE A 166 -15.85 4.97 -2.91
CA ILE A 166 -16.45 5.24 -4.22
C ILE A 166 -15.83 4.34 -5.32
N PRO A 167 -14.50 4.34 -5.58
CA PRO A 167 -13.90 3.46 -6.58
C PRO A 167 -14.04 1.99 -6.21
N ALA A 168 -13.96 1.61 -4.93
CA ALA A 168 -14.16 0.21 -4.52
C ALA A 168 -15.57 -0.30 -4.85
N THR A 169 -16.61 0.51 -4.56
CA THR A 169 -18.00 0.17 -4.91
C THR A 169 -18.19 0.15 -6.42
N HIS A 170 -17.56 1.06 -7.15
CA HIS A 170 -17.66 1.10 -8.62
C HIS A 170 -17.02 -0.15 -9.26
N VAL A 171 -15.84 -0.58 -8.81
CA VAL A 171 -15.21 -1.84 -9.25
C VAL A 171 -16.11 -3.03 -8.93
N LEU A 172 -16.70 -3.07 -7.74
CA LEU A 172 -17.61 -4.14 -7.34
C LEU A 172 -18.84 -4.22 -8.25
N CYS A 173 -19.41 -3.08 -8.66
CA CYS A 173 -20.53 -3.04 -9.61
C CYS A 173 -20.14 -3.46 -11.02
N LEU A 174 -18.93 -3.12 -11.48
CA LEU A 174 -18.44 -3.46 -12.83
C LEU A 174 -18.11 -4.95 -12.98
N TYR A 175 -17.57 -5.56 -11.94
CA TYR A 175 -16.99 -6.90 -11.98
C TYR A 175 -17.65 -7.86 -10.98
N TRP A 176 -18.95 -7.68 -10.70
CA TRP A 176 -19.70 -8.42 -9.69
C TRP A 176 -19.63 -9.95 -9.88
N ASP A 177 -19.55 -10.42 -11.12
CA ASP A 177 -19.53 -11.85 -11.44
C ASP A 177 -18.15 -12.52 -11.23
N HIS A 178 -17.11 -11.73 -10.94
CA HIS A 178 -15.74 -12.24 -10.78
C HIS A 178 -15.40 -12.52 -9.31
N PRO A 179 -15.11 -13.78 -8.91
CA PRO A 179 -14.89 -14.15 -7.51
C PRO A 179 -13.66 -13.45 -6.90
N ASN A 180 -12.64 -13.16 -7.72
CA ASN A 180 -11.41 -12.49 -7.27
C ASN A 180 -11.65 -11.07 -6.73
N VAL A 181 -12.71 -10.39 -7.19
CA VAL A 181 -13.08 -9.05 -6.73
C VAL A 181 -13.49 -9.08 -5.27
N PHE A 182 -14.23 -10.11 -4.84
CA PHE A 182 -14.62 -10.26 -3.44
C PHE A 182 -13.42 -10.57 -2.54
N ILE A 183 -12.45 -11.34 -3.02
CA ILE A 183 -11.22 -11.63 -2.27
C ILE A 183 -10.41 -10.33 -2.10
N ALA A 184 -10.20 -9.57 -3.17
CA ALA A 184 -9.51 -8.28 -3.11
C ALA A 184 -10.24 -7.29 -2.20
N LEU A 185 -11.57 -7.21 -2.30
CA LEU A 185 -12.40 -6.39 -1.41
C LEU A 185 -12.29 -6.81 0.06
N GLY A 186 -12.20 -8.11 0.34
CA GLY A 186 -11.98 -8.64 1.68
C GLY A 186 -10.66 -8.14 2.31
N TYR A 187 -9.56 -8.15 1.56
CA TYR A 187 -8.29 -7.59 2.00
C TYR A 187 -8.32 -6.06 2.12
N GLU A 188 -9.08 -5.38 1.26
CA GLU A 188 -9.29 -3.93 1.38
C GLU A 188 -10.09 -3.57 2.64
N ILE A 189 -11.11 -4.35 2.99
CA ILE A 189 -11.84 -4.23 4.27
C ILE A 189 -10.90 -4.51 5.44
N ALA A 190 -10.05 -5.53 5.35
CA ALA A 190 -9.06 -5.82 6.39
C ALA A 190 -8.06 -4.67 6.58
N THR A 191 -7.66 -4.01 5.49
CA THR A 191 -6.83 -2.79 5.51
C THR A 191 -7.55 -1.66 6.26
N ALA A 192 -8.81 -1.37 5.88
CA ALA A 192 -9.61 -0.32 6.51
C ALA A 192 -9.84 -0.59 8.02
N LEU A 193 -10.16 -1.83 8.38
CA LEU A 193 -10.33 -2.24 9.77
C LEU A 193 -9.03 -2.10 10.57
N SER A 194 -7.89 -2.47 9.99
CA SER A 194 -6.58 -2.33 10.63
C SER A 194 -6.30 -0.87 10.97
N TYR A 195 -6.47 0.04 10.02
CA TYR A 195 -6.29 1.48 10.27
C TYR A 195 -7.30 2.03 11.28
N PHE A 196 -8.57 1.61 11.20
CA PHE A 196 -9.61 2.05 12.14
C PHE A 196 -9.32 1.62 13.58
N VAL A 197 -8.95 0.36 13.79
CA VAL A 197 -8.61 -0.17 15.11
C VAL A 197 -7.35 0.52 15.65
N GLY A 198 -6.30 0.65 14.83
CA GLY A 198 -5.09 1.39 15.21
C GLY A 198 -5.41 2.83 15.63
N ALA A 199 -6.19 3.56 14.82
CA ALA A 199 -6.60 4.93 15.13
C ALA A 199 -7.41 5.02 16.42
N THR A 200 -8.24 4.01 16.71
CA THR A 200 -9.00 3.92 17.97
C THR A 200 -8.07 3.81 19.17
N PHE A 201 -7.03 2.98 19.10
CA PHE A 201 -5.99 2.93 20.16
C PHE A 201 -5.31 4.28 20.32
N TYR A 202 -4.82 4.88 19.22
CA TYR A 202 -4.14 6.18 19.23
C TYR A 202 -4.97 7.29 19.88
N VAL A 203 -6.25 7.41 19.51
CA VAL A 203 -7.14 8.45 20.02
C VAL A 203 -7.57 8.19 21.46
N SER A 204 -7.88 6.94 21.80
CA SER A 204 -8.35 6.57 23.15
C SER A 204 -7.24 6.64 24.21
N ARG A 205 -5.97 6.54 23.79
CA ARG A 205 -4.78 6.43 24.64
C ARG A 205 -4.79 5.23 25.58
N VAL A 206 -5.39 4.14 25.13
CA VAL A 206 -5.42 2.86 25.83
C VAL A 206 -4.24 2.02 25.34
N PRO A 207 -3.48 1.33 26.21
CA PRO A 207 -3.75 1.07 27.64
C PRO A 207 -3.14 2.06 28.64
N GLU A 208 -2.31 3.01 28.22
CA GLU A 208 -1.59 3.91 29.14
C GLU A 208 -2.51 4.81 29.98
N ARG A 209 -3.71 5.11 29.48
CA ARG A 209 -4.76 5.81 30.22
C ARG A 209 -5.28 5.00 31.41
N TRP A 210 -5.29 3.67 31.32
CA TRP A 210 -5.78 2.79 32.40
C TRP A 210 -4.73 2.58 33.50
N LYS A 211 -3.45 2.55 33.14
CA LYS A 211 -2.35 2.40 34.09
C LYS A 211 -1.18 3.32 33.75
N PRO A 212 -1.25 4.61 34.18
CA PRO A 212 -0.16 5.56 33.97
C PRO A 212 1.16 5.03 34.55
N GLY A 213 2.27 5.21 33.82
CA GLY A 213 3.60 4.75 34.22
C GLY A 213 3.94 3.30 33.84
N ALA A 214 2.95 2.45 33.52
CA ALA A 214 3.21 1.04 33.21
C ALA A 214 3.62 0.80 31.75
N PHE A 215 3.27 1.71 30.84
CA PHE A 215 3.46 1.57 29.40
C PHE A 215 4.41 2.63 28.82
N ASP A 216 5.26 3.25 29.65
CA ASP A 216 6.10 4.39 29.26
C ASP A 216 7.14 4.04 28.19
N MET A 217 7.65 2.80 28.20
CA MET A 217 8.66 2.33 27.23
C MET A 217 8.08 1.48 26.10
N ALA A 218 7.12 0.61 26.41
CA ALA A 218 6.58 -0.37 25.48
C ALA A 218 5.08 -0.60 25.67
N GLY A 219 4.36 -0.85 24.58
CA GLY A 219 2.95 -1.22 24.57
C GLY A 219 1.97 -0.06 24.78
N HIS A 220 2.43 1.19 24.73
CA HIS A 220 1.51 2.33 24.71
C HIS A 220 0.78 2.46 23.36
N SER A 221 -0.36 3.13 23.37
CA SER A 221 -1.27 3.27 22.23
C SER A 221 -0.59 3.64 20.90
N HIS A 222 0.38 4.55 20.95
CA HIS A 222 1.09 5.01 19.75
C HIS A 222 1.98 3.93 19.11
N GLN A 223 2.59 3.03 19.90
CA GLN A 223 3.30 1.87 19.34
C GLN A 223 2.31 0.88 18.71
N ILE A 224 1.19 0.63 19.39
CA ILE A 224 0.12 -0.24 18.87
C ILE A 224 -0.41 0.32 17.55
N PHE A 225 -0.64 1.63 17.47
CA PHE A 225 -1.06 2.31 16.24
C PHE A 225 -0.10 2.04 15.08
N HIS A 226 1.21 2.19 15.28
CA HIS A 226 2.21 1.91 14.24
C HIS A 226 2.18 0.45 13.77
N VAL A 227 1.99 -0.51 14.67
CA VAL A 227 1.82 -1.93 14.29
C VAL A 227 0.61 -2.11 13.38
N PHE A 228 -0.53 -1.49 13.72
CA PHE A 228 -1.72 -1.53 12.87
C PHE A 228 -1.54 -0.82 11.52
N VAL A 229 -0.75 0.25 11.47
CA VAL A 229 -0.40 0.92 10.20
C VAL A 229 0.39 -0.02 9.29
N VAL A 230 1.37 -0.75 9.83
CA VAL A 230 2.14 -1.74 9.06
C VAL A 230 1.26 -2.90 8.62
N MET A 231 0.41 -3.44 9.50
CA MET A 231 -0.52 -4.52 9.12
C MET A 231 -1.48 -4.07 8.01
N GLY A 232 -2.02 -2.85 8.09
CA GLY A 232 -2.86 -2.27 7.05
C GLY A 232 -2.12 -2.15 5.71
N ALA A 233 -0.88 -1.64 5.72
CA ALA A 233 -0.05 -1.56 4.51
C ALA A 233 0.27 -2.95 3.92
N LEU A 234 0.53 -3.95 4.75
CA LEU A 234 0.76 -5.32 4.26
C LEU A 234 -0.52 -5.92 3.65
N ALA A 235 -1.67 -5.76 4.30
CA ALA A 235 -2.95 -6.19 3.76
C ALA A 235 -3.26 -5.52 2.40
N HIS A 236 -3.01 -4.20 2.30
CA HIS A 236 -3.19 -3.47 1.05
C HIS A 236 -2.19 -3.92 -0.03
N CYS A 237 -0.95 -4.25 0.35
CA CYS A 237 0.01 -4.84 -0.57
C CYS A 237 -0.55 -6.14 -1.18
N VAL A 238 -1.12 -7.02 -0.35
CA VAL A 238 -1.79 -8.24 -0.83
C VAL A 238 -2.95 -7.90 -1.77
N THR A 239 -3.81 -6.92 -1.42
CA THR A 239 -4.87 -6.43 -2.33
C THR A 239 -4.31 -6.04 -3.70
N THR A 240 -3.25 -5.22 -3.73
CA THR A 240 -2.65 -4.77 -5.01
C THR A 240 -2.09 -5.92 -5.83
N LEU A 241 -1.45 -6.91 -5.21
CA LEU A 241 -0.92 -8.08 -5.90
C LEU A 241 -2.04 -8.94 -6.49
N LEU A 242 -3.13 -9.16 -5.75
CA LEU A 242 -4.31 -9.87 -6.24
C LEU A 242 -4.94 -9.18 -7.46
N ILE A 243 -5.05 -7.84 -7.42
CA ILE A 243 -5.58 -7.07 -8.55
C ILE A 243 -4.63 -7.17 -9.76
N ILE A 244 -3.32 -7.08 -9.56
CA ILE A 244 -2.33 -7.23 -10.63
C ILE A 244 -2.44 -8.61 -11.29
N ASP A 245 -2.51 -9.67 -10.49
CA ASP A 245 -2.61 -11.04 -11.00
C ASP A 245 -3.94 -11.27 -11.74
N PHE A 246 -5.03 -10.67 -11.27
CA PHE A 246 -6.29 -10.63 -12.01
C PHE A 246 -6.15 -9.91 -13.36
N SER A 247 -5.53 -8.73 -13.39
CA SER A 247 -5.30 -8.00 -14.64
C SER A 247 -4.39 -8.77 -15.63
N ARG A 248 -3.47 -9.61 -15.15
CA ARG A 248 -2.68 -10.52 -16.01
C ARG A 248 -3.52 -11.61 -16.63
N ALA A 249 -4.49 -12.12 -15.87
CA ALA A 249 -5.38 -13.19 -16.32
C ALA A 249 -6.50 -12.71 -17.26
N SER A 250 -6.80 -11.40 -17.30
CA SER A 250 -7.89 -10.82 -18.10
C SER A 250 -7.44 -9.63 -18.97
N PRO A 251 -6.57 -9.85 -19.98
CA PRO A 251 -6.03 -8.78 -20.83
C PRO A 251 -7.03 -8.20 -21.84
N SER A 252 -8.14 -8.86 -22.12
CA SER A 252 -9.14 -8.39 -23.09
C SER A 252 -10.24 -7.58 -22.42
N CYS A 253 -10.16 -6.25 -22.56
CA CYS A 253 -11.32 -5.38 -22.42
C CYS A 253 -12.29 -5.73 -23.56
N GLY A 254 -13.19 -6.69 -23.33
CA GLY A 254 -14.19 -7.10 -24.31
C GLY A 254 -15.17 -5.95 -24.54
N PHE A 255 -15.30 -5.54 -25.80
CA PHE A 255 -16.43 -4.73 -26.30
C PHE A 255 -17.57 -5.65 -26.72
#